data_AF-A0A7S6MPY7-F1
#
_entry.id   AF-A0A7S6MPY7-F1
#
_cell.length_a   1.000
_cell.length_b   1.000
_cell.length_c   1.000
_cell.angle_alpha   90.00
_cell.angle_beta   90.00
_cell.angle_gamma   90.00
#
_symmetry.space_group_name_H-M   'P 1'
#
loop_
_entity.id
_entity.type
_entity.pdbx_description
1 polymer ?
#
loop_
_entity_poly.entity_id
_entity_poly.type
_entity_poly.pdbx_seq_one_letter_code
_entity_poly.pdbx_strand_id
1 'polypeptide(L)'
;MEIKKYIEMGEEKAGSQKNLADYLETRYTTLGLVKSGKKSLTAALCIKLARFIGEDELKVIAASYLVVEKDEKRRKIFESCFTKAATVAAAALIFGGSSMTSSPAHAAMSENGSVNNLYYVK
;
A
#
# COMPACT_ATOMS: atom_id res chain seq x y z
N MET A 1 12.61 11.61 5.17
CA MET A 1 11.53 11.87 4.20
C MET A 1 10.72 13.05 4.72
N GLU A 2 10.45 14.05 3.89
CA GLU A 2 9.91 15.34 4.36
C GLU A 2 8.48 15.55 3.87
N ILE A 3 7.63 16.14 4.71
CA ILE A 3 6.24 16.49 4.36
C ILE A 3 6.17 17.40 3.12
N LYS A 4 7.21 18.22 2.91
CA LYS A 4 7.32 19.08 1.72
C LYS A 4 7.25 18.26 0.43
N LYS A 5 7.97 17.14 0.34
CA LYS A 5 7.95 16.26 -0.84
C LYS A 5 6.58 15.63 -1.06
N TYR A 6 5.90 15.23 0.01
CA TYR A 6 4.53 14.69 -0.10
C TYR A 6 3.54 15.72 -0.61
N ILE A 7 3.66 16.97 -0.16
CA ILE A 7 2.84 18.06 -0.67
C ILE A 7 3.17 18.31 -2.15
N GLU A 8 4.44 18.39 -2.53
CA GLU A 8 4.86 18.60 -3.93
C GLU A 8 4.35 17.50 -4.88
N MET A 9 4.38 16.23 -4.47
CA MET A 9 3.77 15.13 -5.25
C MET A 9 2.25 15.29 -5.37
N GLY A 10 1.59 15.76 -4.31
CA GLY A 10 0.16 16.08 -4.36
C GLY A 10 -0.13 17.26 -5.29
N GLU A 11 0.74 18.27 -5.31
CA GLU A 11 0.61 19.46 -6.18
C GLU A 11 0.78 19.08 -7.65
N GLU A 12 1.77 18.23 -7.95
CA GLU A 12 1.99 17.67 -9.28
C GLU A 12 0.76 16.90 -9.77
N LYS A 13 0.23 15.99 -8.93
CA LYS A 13 -0.95 15.18 -9.28
C LYS A 13 -2.24 16.02 -9.39
N ALA A 14 -2.40 17.07 -8.59
CA ALA A 14 -3.56 17.97 -8.65
C ALA A 14 -3.43 19.09 -9.70
N GLY A 15 -2.24 19.27 -10.28
CA GLY A 15 -1.88 20.31 -11.24
C GLY A 15 -1.59 21.69 -10.63
N SER A 16 -1.89 21.92 -9.34
CA SER A 16 -1.48 23.13 -8.62
C SER A 16 -1.67 22.99 -7.10
N GLN A 17 -1.00 23.85 -6.32
CA GLN A 17 -1.21 23.98 -4.87
C GLN A 17 -2.64 24.39 -4.50
N LYS A 18 -3.30 25.19 -5.34
CA LYS A 18 -4.68 25.60 -5.11
C LYS A 18 -5.61 24.39 -5.24
N ASN A 19 -5.49 23.62 -6.31
CA ASN A 19 -6.30 22.43 -6.55
C ASN A 19 -6.07 21.36 -5.47
N LEU A 20 -4.81 21.17 -5.03
CA LEU A 20 -4.53 20.27 -3.91
C LEU A 20 -5.19 20.75 -2.62
N ALA A 21 -5.15 22.05 -2.34
CA ALA A 21 -5.78 22.60 -1.15
C ALA A 21 -7.31 22.42 -1.18
N ASP A 22 -7.93 22.62 -2.34
CA ASP A 22 -9.36 22.39 -2.55
C ASP A 22 -9.71 20.90 -2.35
N TYR A 23 -8.93 19.98 -2.91
CA TYR A 23 -9.08 18.53 -2.69
C TYR A 23 -8.95 18.13 -1.21
N LEU A 24 -7.99 18.73 -0.51
CA LEU A 24 -7.76 18.49 0.91
C LEU A 24 -8.75 19.27 1.80
N GLU A 25 -9.66 20.06 1.23
CA GLU A 25 -10.61 20.91 1.97
C GLU A 25 -9.89 21.84 2.99
N THR A 26 -8.75 22.42 2.56
CA THR A 26 -7.93 23.30 3.39
C THR A 26 -7.57 24.59 2.65
N ARG A 27 -7.00 25.56 3.36
CA ARG A 27 -6.55 26.82 2.74
C ARG A 27 -5.21 26.60 2.03
N TYR A 28 -5.04 27.16 0.83
CA TYR A 28 -3.78 27.10 0.08
C TYR A 28 -2.57 27.58 0.90
N THR A 29 -2.75 28.61 1.74
CA THR A 29 -1.71 29.15 2.63
C THR A 29 -1.25 28.13 3.68
N THR A 30 -2.14 27.22 4.11
CA THR A 30 -1.79 26.15 5.05
C THR A 30 -0.72 25.25 4.46
N LEU A 31 -0.82 24.89 3.18
CA LEU A 31 0.18 24.05 2.52
C LEU A 31 1.55 24.76 2.47
N GLY A 32 1.58 26.06 2.20
CA GLY A 32 2.81 26.86 2.26
C GLY A 32 3.45 26.91 3.65
N LEU A 33 2.63 27.05 4.71
CA LEU A 33 3.11 27.01 6.10
C LEU A 33 3.67 25.63 6.47
N VAL A 34 3.05 24.55 5.98
CA VAL A 34 3.54 23.19 6.23
C VAL A 34 4.84 22.92 5.48
N LYS A 35 4.93 23.30 4.19
CA LYS A 35 6.17 23.18 3.41
C LYS A 35 7.34 23.96 4.01
N SER A 36 7.06 25.06 4.71
CA SER A 36 8.07 25.86 5.42
C SER A 36 8.33 25.41 6.86
N GLY A 37 7.72 24.29 7.31
CA GLY A 37 7.91 23.75 8.66
C GLY A 37 7.29 24.58 9.79
N LYS A 38 6.46 25.57 9.46
CA LYS A 38 5.79 26.43 10.45
C LYS A 38 4.53 25.80 11.04
N LYS A 39 4.00 24.75 10.41
CA LYS A 39 2.74 24.09 10.78
C LYS A 39 2.75 22.62 10.38
N SER A 40 2.02 21.79 11.11
CA SER A 40 1.70 20.42 10.68
C SER A 40 0.28 20.35 10.09
N LEU A 41 0.05 19.36 9.24
CA LEU A 41 -1.30 18.95 8.83
C LEU A 41 -1.92 18.09 9.92
N THR A 42 -3.25 18.09 10.00
CA THR A 42 -3.96 17.13 10.85
C THR A 42 -3.82 15.72 10.27
N ALA A 43 -3.96 14.70 11.11
CA ALA A 43 -3.90 13.31 10.66
C ALA A 43 -4.89 13.00 9.51
N ALA A 44 -6.12 13.52 9.59
CA ALA A 44 -7.12 13.35 8.53
C ALA A 44 -6.66 13.91 7.18
N LEU A 45 -6.02 15.09 7.16
CA LEU A 45 -5.47 15.67 5.93
C LEU A 45 -4.24 14.89 5.43
N CYS A 46 -3.41 14.38 6.35
CA CYS A 46 -2.30 13.50 5.98
C CYS A 46 -2.78 12.21 5.32
N ILE A 47 -3.84 11.59 5.84
CA ILE A 47 -4.45 10.37 5.27
C ILE A 47 -5.03 10.66 3.88
N LYS A 48 -5.79 11.76 3.72
CA LYS A 48 -6.29 12.20 2.40
C LYS A 48 -5.14 12.40 1.41
N LEU A 49 -4.09 13.12 1.82
CA LEU A 49 -2.90 13.34 0.99
C LEU A 49 -2.21 12.03 0.60
N ALA A 50 -1.96 11.15 1.58
CA ALA A 50 -1.30 9.86 1.38
C ALA A 50 -2.04 8.98 0.36
N ARG A 51 -3.37 8.83 0.53
CA ARG A 51 -4.21 8.10 -0.42
C ARG A 51 -4.23 8.73 -1.79
N PHE A 52 -4.24 10.06 -1.85
CA PHE A 52 -4.21 10.78 -3.11
C PHE A 52 -2.92 10.52 -3.88
N ILE A 53 -1.77 10.48 -3.22
CA ILE A 53 -0.46 10.28 -3.87
C ILE A 53 0.01 8.82 -3.91
N GLY A 54 -0.74 7.89 -3.31
CA GLY A 54 -0.39 6.46 -3.25
C GLY A 54 0.72 6.14 -2.25
N GLU A 55 0.89 6.96 -1.21
CA GLU A 55 1.90 6.80 -0.16
C GLU A 55 1.31 6.20 1.11
N ASP A 56 2.19 5.70 1.98
CA ASP A 56 1.80 5.15 3.27
C ASP A 56 1.28 6.25 4.22
N GLU A 57 0.10 6.02 4.78
CA GLU A 57 -0.59 6.99 5.65
C GLU A 57 0.25 7.36 6.89
N LEU A 58 0.90 6.38 7.52
CA LEU A 58 1.72 6.61 8.72
C LEU A 58 2.98 7.40 8.40
N LYS A 59 3.62 7.15 7.26
CA LYS A 59 4.79 7.92 6.80
C LYS A 59 4.44 9.39 6.57
N VAL A 60 3.29 9.68 5.95
CA VAL A 60 2.86 11.07 5.72
C VAL A 60 2.49 11.76 7.04
N ILE A 61 1.78 11.07 7.94
CA ILE A 61 1.46 11.59 9.28
C ILE A 61 2.75 11.91 10.06
N ALA A 62 3.67 10.94 10.16
CA ALA A 62 4.92 11.10 10.88
C ALA A 62 5.76 12.27 10.32
N ALA A 63 5.86 12.37 9.00
CA ALA A 63 6.56 13.47 8.35
C ALA A 63 5.93 14.83 8.68
N SER A 64 4.59 14.91 8.74
CA SER A 64 3.91 16.17 9.05
C SER A 64 4.10 16.64 10.49
N TYR A 65 4.15 15.72 11.45
CA TYR A 65 4.33 16.08 12.86
C TYR A 65 5.79 16.39 13.19
N LEU A 66 6.75 15.71 12.53
CA LEU A 66 8.19 15.93 12.75
C LEU A 66 8.68 17.33 12.41
N VAL A 67 7.99 18.07 11.54
CA VAL A 67 8.43 19.43 11.17
C VAL A 67 8.22 20.45 12.28
N VAL A 68 7.26 20.24 13.16
CA VAL A 68 6.95 21.15 14.28
C VAL A 68 7.30 20.57 15.65
N GLU A 69 7.53 19.26 15.74
CA GLU A 69 7.82 18.60 17.01
C GLU A 69 9.23 18.93 17.51
N LYS A 70 9.28 19.46 18.74
CA LYS A 70 10.53 19.85 19.41
C LYS A 70 10.92 18.89 20.53
N ASP A 71 9.97 18.10 21.03
CA ASP A 71 10.26 17.12 22.07
C ASP A 71 10.97 15.91 21.45
N GLU A 72 12.23 15.70 21.84
CA GLU A 72 13.08 14.62 21.34
C GLU A 72 12.49 13.21 21.56
N LYS A 73 11.76 12.97 22.65
CA LYS A 73 11.12 11.66 22.89
C LYS A 73 10.00 11.42 21.89
N ARG A 74 9.19 12.44 21.60
CA ARG A 74 8.11 12.37 20.62
C ARG A 74 8.65 12.29 19.19
N ARG A 75 9.73 13.02 18.86
CA ARG A 75 10.42 12.91 17.57
C ARG A 75 10.84 11.47 17.28
N LYS A 76 11.48 10.79 18.25
CA LYS A 76 11.88 9.37 18.11
C LYS A 76 10.71 8.44 17.82
N ILE A 77 9.53 8.70 18.39
CA ILE A 77 8.31 7.92 18.09
C ILE A 77 7.96 8.05 16.60
N PHE A 78 7.90 9.28 16.07
CA PHE A 78 7.58 9.50 14.66
C PHE A 78 8.68 9.01 13.71
N GLU A 79 9.95 9.17 14.08
CA GLU A 79 11.07 8.63 13.30
C GLU A 79 10.99 7.10 13.16
N SER A 80 10.53 6.40 14.21
CA SER A 80 10.32 4.94 14.16
C SER A 80 9.23 4.49 13.17
N CYS A 81 8.32 5.39 12.75
CA CYS A 81 7.31 5.06 11.74
C CYS A 81 7.90 4.82 10.35
N PHE A 82 9.08 5.39 10.04
CA PHE A 82 9.71 5.18 8.74
C PHE A 82 10.38 3.80 8.60
N THR A 83 10.80 3.18 9.71
CA THR A 83 11.44 1.86 9.70
C THR A 83 10.43 0.72 9.72
N LYS A 84 9.28 0.90 10.39
CA LYS A 84 8.24 -0.13 10.51
C LYS A 84 7.40 -0.36 9.26
N ALA A 85 7.18 0.67 8.44
CA ALA A 85 6.36 0.53 7.23
C ALA A 85 6.97 -0.41 6.16
N ALA A 86 8.26 -0.75 6.26
CA ALA A 86 8.92 -1.64 5.30
C ALA A 86 8.57 -3.13 5.49
N THR A 87 8.12 -3.56 6.67
CA THR A 87 7.95 -4.99 6.97
C THR A 87 6.60 -5.57 6.52
N VAL A 88 5.57 -4.75 6.32
CA VAL A 88 4.21 -5.25 5.98
C VAL A 88 4.05 -5.58 4.49
N ALA A 89 4.81 -4.93 3.59
CA ALA A 89 4.73 -5.20 2.16
C ALA A 89 5.26 -6.59 1.75
N ALA A 90 6.12 -7.21 2.57
CA ALA A 90 6.72 -8.51 2.26
C ALA A 90 5.76 -9.69 2.47
N ALA A 91 4.74 -9.57 3.33
CA ALA A 91 3.86 -10.69 3.69
C ALA A 91 2.79 -11.01 2.63
N ALA A 92 2.47 -10.05 1.74
CA ALA A 92 1.43 -10.23 0.72
C ALA A 92 1.85 -11.12 -0.46
N LEU A 93 3.15 -11.42 -0.63
CA LEU A 93 3.64 -12.22 -1.76
C LEU A 93 3.57 -13.74 -1.52
N ILE A 94 3.29 -14.20 -0.30
CA ILE A 94 3.34 -15.63 0.05
C ILE A 94 2.02 -16.36 -0.28
N PHE A 95 0.91 -15.65 -0.49
CA PHE A 95 -0.40 -16.27 -0.77
C PHE A 95 -0.79 -16.35 -2.26
N GLY A 96 0.15 -16.10 -3.19
CA GLY A 96 -0.12 -16.05 -4.63
C GLY A 96 0.08 -17.36 -5.43
N GLY A 97 0.37 -18.48 -4.77
CA GLY A 97 0.78 -19.71 -5.47
C GLY A 97 0.04 -20.97 -5.02
N SER A 98 -1.22 -21.15 -5.42
CA SER A 98 -1.90 -22.45 -5.41
C SER A 98 -3.12 -22.46 -6.34
N SER A 99 -2.92 -22.18 -7.63
CA SER A 99 -3.89 -22.54 -8.67
C SER A 99 -3.54 -23.92 -9.23
N MET A 100 -3.83 -24.98 -8.45
CA MET A 100 -3.90 -26.34 -8.99
C MET A 100 -5.27 -26.52 -9.65
N THR A 101 -5.31 -26.42 -10.98
CA THR A 101 -6.46 -26.81 -11.80
C THR A 101 -6.65 -28.32 -11.72
N SER A 102 -7.71 -28.79 -11.07
CA SER A 102 -8.21 -30.16 -11.26
C SER A 102 -9.24 -30.14 -12.38
N SER A 103 -8.86 -30.63 -13.56
CA SER A 103 -9.80 -30.85 -14.66
C SER A 103 -10.58 -32.14 -14.41
N PRO A 104 -11.93 -32.15 -14.47
CA PRO A 104 -12.71 -33.38 -14.39
C PRO A 104 -12.77 -34.03 -15.79
N ALA A 105 -11.81 -34.89 -16.10
CA ALA A 105 -11.86 -35.71 -17.30
C ALA A 105 -12.74 -36.95 -17.05
N HIS A 106 -14.01 -36.79 -17.42
CA HIS A 106 -14.98 -37.78 -17.82
C HIS A 106 -14.42 -39.19 -18.13
N ALA A 107 -14.66 -40.16 -17.25
CA ALA A 107 -14.60 -41.58 -17.59
C ALA A 107 -16.01 -42.05 -18.00
N ALA A 108 -16.38 -41.78 -19.25
CA ALA A 108 -17.52 -42.44 -19.87
C ALA A 108 -17.14 -43.89 -20.20
N MET A 109 -17.98 -44.82 -19.76
CA MET A 109 -17.98 -46.22 -20.19
C MET A 109 -17.97 -46.31 -21.72
N SER A 110 -17.13 -47.20 -22.27
CA SER A 110 -17.52 -48.01 -23.42
C SER A 110 -16.80 -49.35 -23.38
N GLU A 111 -17.59 -50.41 -23.22
CA GLU A 111 -17.30 -51.78 -23.61
C GLU A 111 -16.80 -51.83 -25.06
N ASN A 112 -15.87 -52.74 -25.38
CA ASN A 112 -16.16 -53.89 -26.22
C ASN A 112 -14.99 -54.88 -26.25
N GLY A 113 -15.29 -56.18 -26.20
CA GLY A 113 -14.33 -57.25 -25.91
C GLY A 113 -13.50 -57.78 -27.08
N SER A 114 -12.43 -58.49 -26.73
CA SER A 114 -12.09 -59.76 -27.38
C SER A 114 -11.10 -60.56 -26.54
N VAL A 115 -11.31 -61.86 -26.57
CA VAL A 115 -10.75 -62.94 -25.75
C VAL A 115 -9.27 -63.16 -26.11
N ASN A 116 -8.41 -63.43 -25.11
CA ASN A 116 -7.34 -64.41 -25.29
C ASN A 116 -6.96 -65.10 -23.98
N ASN A 117 -7.27 -66.39 -23.98
CA ASN A 117 -6.99 -67.42 -23.01
C ASN A 117 -5.52 -67.82 -23.13
N LEU A 118 -4.74 -67.88 -22.04
CA LEU A 118 -3.56 -68.76 -21.96
C LEU A 118 -3.07 -68.97 -20.52
N TYR A 119 -3.50 -70.11 -19.96
CA TYR A 119 -2.78 -71.08 -19.12
C TYR A 119 -1.72 -70.59 -18.11
N TYR A 120 -1.98 -70.84 -16.82
CA TYR A 120 -0.93 -71.16 -15.85
C TYR A 120 -1.04 -72.65 -15.48
N VAL A 121 0.06 -73.37 -15.68
CA VAL A 121 0.22 -74.80 -15.43
C VAL A 121 0.98 -75.01 -14.13
N LYS A 122 0.41 -75.91 -13.32
CA LYS A 122 0.96 -76.70 -12.21
C LYS A 122 1.22 -76.02 -10.86
#